data_AF-A0A520B9Y7-F1
#
_entry.id   AF-A0A520B9Y7-F1
#
_cell.length_a   1.000
_cell.length_b   1.000
_cell.length_c   1.000
_cell.angle_alpha   90.00
_cell.angle_beta   90.00
_cell.angle_gamma   90.00
#
_symmetry.space_group_name_H-M   'P 1'
#
loop_
_entity.id
_entity.type
_entity.pdbx_description
1 polymer ?
#
loop_
_entity_poly.entity_id
_entity_poly.type
_entity_poly.pdbx_seq_one_letter_code
_entity_poly.pdbx_strand_id
1 'polypeptide(L)'
;MKIRYSFLVLVLWLISAINVFAQSNKRVSGSVIDSTKTAVEGANVKIIAGNDTLQTTTNEKGYFSFAKIKSTSFALSISSMGYNSFSANYNFGDSKSLELNAIELKFAGNMLKEVEIKSKPNPIRIMQDTVEYNAAAYQVLEGDNVADLIKQFPGLEVDDEYNVKTMGKDMVKLRVDGKDFFTSNVKDFISKLPAAIVAKIQVIDDFGDEANFTGIKIGEPTKMLNIVTKPGMNKGK
;
A
#
# COMPACT_ATOMS: atom_id res chain seq x y z
N MET A 1 -63.51 -48.73 -25.71
CA MET A 1 -62.10 -48.28 -25.76
C MET A 1 -61.91 -46.82 -25.29
N LYS A 2 -62.79 -45.87 -25.63
CA LYS A 2 -62.67 -44.43 -25.27
C LYS A 2 -62.64 -44.11 -23.76
N ILE A 3 -63.38 -44.86 -22.93
CA ILE A 3 -63.42 -44.67 -21.46
C ILE A 3 -62.08 -44.99 -20.77
N ARG A 4 -61.30 -45.94 -21.29
CA ARG A 4 -59.98 -46.28 -20.72
C ARG A 4 -58.95 -45.17 -20.93
N TYR A 5 -58.97 -44.50 -22.08
CA TYR A 5 -58.08 -43.36 -22.36
C TYR A 5 -58.49 -42.11 -21.58
N SER A 6 -59.80 -41.89 -21.39
CA SER A 6 -60.30 -40.77 -20.56
C SER A 6 -59.87 -40.89 -19.10
N PHE A 7 -59.88 -42.11 -18.54
CA PHE A 7 -59.37 -42.36 -17.18
C PHE A 7 -57.85 -42.11 -17.07
N LEU A 8 -57.09 -42.51 -18.08
CA LEU A 8 -55.64 -42.28 -18.16
C LEU A 8 -55.28 -40.78 -18.20
N VAL A 9 -56.04 -39.97 -18.94
CA VAL A 9 -55.83 -38.51 -19.00
C VAL A 9 -56.17 -37.83 -17.68
N LEU A 10 -57.21 -38.28 -16.97
CA LEU A 10 -57.58 -37.76 -15.65
C LEU A 10 -56.49 -38.03 -14.60
N VAL A 11 -55.92 -39.24 -14.61
CA VAL A 11 -54.82 -39.61 -13.71
C VAL A 11 -53.56 -38.81 -13.99
N LEU A 12 -53.23 -38.57 -15.27
CA LEU A 12 -52.09 -37.73 -15.66
C LEU A 12 -52.25 -36.27 -15.20
N TRP A 13 -53.49 -35.74 -15.23
CA TRP A 13 -53.80 -34.41 -14.74
C TRP A 13 -53.68 -34.30 -13.21
N LEU A 14 -54.11 -35.33 -12.46
CA LEU A 14 -53.91 -35.39 -11.00
C LEU A 14 -52.43 -35.45 -10.58
N ILE A 15 -51.59 -36.16 -11.34
CA ILE A 15 -50.14 -36.27 -11.07
C ILE A 15 -49.41 -34.94 -11.37
N SER A 16 -50.00 -34.09 -12.21
CA SER A 16 -49.44 -32.76 -12.50
C SER A 16 -49.68 -31.78 -11.35
N ALA A 17 -50.74 -31.96 -10.57
CA ALA A 17 -51.12 -31.07 -9.46
C ALA A 17 -50.24 -31.21 -8.20
N ILE A 18 -49.59 -32.36 -7.99
CA ILE A 18 -48.71 -32.60 -6.82
C ILE A 18 -47.37 -31.86 -6.86
N ASN A 19 -46.98 -31.27 -8.00
CA ASN A 19 -45.71 -30.55 -8.14
C ASN A 19 -45.76 -29.08 -7.66
N VAL A 20 -46.88 -28.60 -7.11
CA VAL A 20 -47.05 -27.18 -6.71
C VAL A 20 -46.54 -26.88 -5.29
N PHE A 21 -46.25 -27.90 -4.45
CA PHE A 21 -45.82 -27.69 -3.06
C PHE A 21 -44.32 -27.47 -2.84
N ALA A 22 -43.52 -27.37 -3.91
CA ALA A 22 -42.05 -27.19 -3.82
C ALA A 22 -41.59 -25.72 -3.72
N GLN A 23 -42.46 -24.78 -3.34
CA GLN A 23 -42.08 -23.37 -3.18
C GLN A 23 -41.37 -23.16 -1.85
N SER A 24 -40.05 -22.99 -1.89
CA SER A 24 -39.22 -22.68 -0.72
C SER A 24 -39.60 -21.31 -0.16
N ASN A 25 -40.51 -21.27 0.82
CA ASN A 25 -41.04 -20.05 1.42
C ASN A 25 -40.17 -19.49 2.55
N LYS A 26 -38.85 -19.72 2.53
CA LYS A 26 -38.00 -19.23 3.61
C LYS A 26 -37.80 -17.72 3.50
N ARG A 27 -37.97 -17.02 4.63
CA ARG A 27 -37.88 -15.57 4.73
C ARG A 27 -36.79 -15.18 5.72
N VAL A 28 -36.00 -14.18 5.37
CA VAL A 28 -35.01 -13.57 6.26
C VAL A 28 -35.32 -12.10 6.36
N SER A 29 -35.33 -11.55 7.56
CA SER A 29 -35.44 -10.11 7.76
C SER A 29 -34.59 -9.62 8.91
N GLY A 30 -34.32 -8.31 8.94
CA GLY A 30 -33.54 -7.70 10.00
C GLY A 30 -33.45 -6.19 9.82
N SER A 31 -32.76 -5.55 10.75
CA SER A 31 -32.45 -4.11 10.70
C SER A 31 -30.95 -3.87 10.71
N VAL A 32 -30.54 -2.77 10.08
CA VAL A 32 -29.16 -2.30 10.04
C VAL A 32 -29.10 -0.97 10.75
N ILE A 33 -28.23 -0.88 11.75
CA ILE A 33 -28.00 0.33 12.56
C ILE A 33 -26.52 0.69 12.53
N ASP A 34 -26.18 1.92 12.85
CA ASP A 34 -24.81 2.35 13.05
C ASP A 34 -24.37 2.23 14.53
N SER A 35 -23.10 2.58 14.80
CA SER A 35 -22.55 2.64 16.15
C SER A 35 -23.20 3.70 17.06
N THR A 36 -23.95 4.64 16.49
CA THR A 36 -24.74 5.64 17.23
C THR A 36 -26.19 5.18 17.49
N LYS A 37 -26.54 3.95 17.08
CA LYS A 37 -27.88 3.36 17.11
C LYS A 37 -28.88 4.04 16.17
N THR A 38 -28.40 4.76 15.17
CA THR A 38 -29.20 5.35 14.09
C THR A 38 -29.39 4.31 12.98
N ALA A 39 -30.58 4.31 12.35
CA ALA A 39 -30.86 3.41 11.23
C ALA A 39 -30.00 3.76 10.01
N VAL A 40 -29.44 2.74 9.34
CA VAL A 40 -28.66 2.94 8.11
C VAL A 40 -29.58 2.72 6.91
N GLU A 41 -30.04 3.81 6.31
CA GLU A 41 -30.80 3.80 5.07
C GLU A 41 -29.90 3.48 3.85
N GLY A 42 -30.45 2.79 2.85
CA GLY A 42 -29.77 2.56 1.58
C GLY A 42 -28.57 1.61 1.65
N ALA A 43 -28.36 0.91 2.76
CA ALA A 43 -27.32 -0.10 2.88
C ALA A 43 -27.61 -1.25 1.91
N ASN A 44 -26.59 -1.67 1.16
CA ASN A 44 -26.68 -2.80 0.26
C ASN A 44 -26.60 -4.10 1.05
N VAL A 45 -27.65 -4.92 0.96
CA VAL A 45 -27.72 -6.21 1.62
C VAL A 45 -27.71 -7.29 0.55
N LYS A 46 -26.81 -8.26 0.70
CA LYS A 46 -26.63 -9.39 -0.22
C LYS A 46 -26.68 -10.69 0.56
N ILE A 47 -27.43 -11.65 0.04
CA ILE A 47 -27.49 -13.03 0.54
C ILE A 47 -26.95 -13.96 -0.53
N ILE A 48 -26.00 -14.81 -0.17
CA ILE A 48 -25.48 -15.89 -1.02
C ILE A 48 -25.91 -17.22 -0.40
N ALA A 49 -26.78 -17.94 -1.10
CA ALA A 49 -27.41 -19.17 -0.64
C ALA A 49 -27.09 -20.30 -1.63
N GLY A 50 -25.94 -20.96 -1.46
CA GLY A 50 -25.43 -21.92 -2.44
C GLY A 50 -25.03 -21.22 -3.73
N ASN A 51 -25.70 -21.53 -4.84
CA ASN A 51 -25.48 -20.88 -6.14
C ASN A 51 -26.38 -19.65 -6.38
N ASP A 52 -27.38 -19.43 -5.52
CA ASP A 52 -28.28 -18.29 -5.66
C ASP A 52 -27.71 -17.07 -4.92
N THR A 53 -27.69 -15.92 -5.59
CA THR A 53 -27.35 -14.63 -4.98
C THR A 53 -28.57 -13.71 -5.04
N LEU A 54 -29.01 -13.21 -3.88
CA LEU A 54 -30.10 -12.25 -3.75
C LEU A 54 -29.55 -10.93 -3.23
N GLN A 55 -30.10 -9.80 -3.69
CA GLN A 55 -29.65 -8.47 -3.27
C GLN A 55 -30.86 -7.55 -3.05
N THR A 56 -30.77 -6.72 -2.02
CA THR A 56 -31.77 -5.69 -1.70
C THR A 56 -31.09 -4.51 -1.01
N THR A 57 -31.84 -3.45 -0.73
CA THR A 57 -31.37 -2.29 0.03
C THR A 57 -32.24 -2.08 1.26
N THR A 58 -31.67 -1.51 2.32
CA THR A 58 -32.45 -1.11 3.50
C THR A 58 -33.34 0.10 3.20
N ASN A 59 -34.51 0.17 3.84
CA ASN A 59 -35.40 1.32 3.78
C ASN A 59 -34.97 2.46 4.74
N GLU A 60 -35.74 3.54 4.82
CA GLU A 60 -35.53 4.69 5.73
C GLU A 60 -35.38 4.30 7.22
N LYS A 61 -35.98 3.17 7.62
CA LYS A 61 -35.87 2.62 8.99
C LYS A 61 -34.74 1.60 9.15
N GLY A 62 -33.87 1.45 8.15
CA GLY A 62 -32.77 0.50 8.14
C GLY A 62 -33.20 -0.97 7.98
N TYR A 63 -34.47 -1.23 7.64
CA TYR A 63 -35.02 -2.58 7.58
C TYR A 63 -34.82 -3.22 6.19
N PHE A 64 -34.50 -4.51 6.17
CA PHE A 64 -34.43 -5.33 4.96
C PHE A 64 -35.20 -6.64 5.12
N SER A 65 -35.67 -7.20 4.00
CA SER A 65 -36.37 -8.48 3.98
C SER A 65 -36.13 -9.21 2.66
N PHE A 66 -35.77 -10.49 2.75
CA PHE A 66 -35.67 -11.41 1.63
C PHE A 66 -36.72 -12.50 1.76
N ALA A 67 -37.38 -12.82 0.66
CA ALA A 67 -38.28 -13.96 0.55
C ALA A 67 -37.72 -14.98 -0.45
N LYS A 68 -38.28 -16.19 -0.41
CA LYS A 68 -38.00 -17.26 -1.38
C LYS A 68 -36.58 -17.82 -1.34
N ILE A 69 -35.97 -17.89 -0.15
CA ILE A 69 -34.63 -18.47 -0.01
C ILE A 69 -34.74 -20.00 -0.04
N LYS A 70 -34.02 -20.65 -0.95
CA LYS A 70 -34.06 -22.11 -1.15
C LYS A 70 -33.15 -22.88 -0.19
N SER A 71 -31.99 -22.31 0.14
CA SER A 71 -30.97 -22.98 0.96
C SER A 71 -31.32 -23.03 2.44
N THR A 72 -30.77 -23.99 3.17
CA THR A 72 -30.78 -24.08 4.64
C THR A 72 -29.77 -23.16 5.29
N SER A 73 -28.68 -22.85 4.61
CA SER A 73 -27.64 -21.92 5.07
C SER A 73 -27.36 -20.86 4.01
N PHE A 74 -26.93 -19.68 4.47
CA PHE A 74 -26.62 -18.57 3.60
C PHE A 74 -25.57 -17.65 4.22
N ALA A 75 -24.76 -17.02 3.38
CA ALA A 75 -23.87 -15.94 3.75
C ALA A 75 -24.60 -14.60 3.55
N LEU A 76 -24.68 -13.80 4.59
CA LEU A 76 -25.17 -12.42 4.54
C LEU A 76 -23.97 -11.48 4.43
N SER A 77 -24.05 -10.51 3.52
CA SER A 77 -23.09 -9.42 3.38
C SER A 77 -23.85 -8.11 3.35
N ILE A 78 -23.43 -7.14 4.16
CA ILE A 78 -24.02 -5.80 4.21
C ILE A 78 -22.91 -4.79 3.98
N SER A 79 -23.11 -3.87 3.05
CA SER A 79 -22.17 -2.78 2.77
C SER A 79 -22.90 -1.47 2.57
N SER A 80 -22.39 -0.40 3.17
CA SER A 80 -22.89 0.96 2.99
C SER A 80 -21.72 1.93 2.84
N MET A 81 -21.94 3.06 2.15
CA MET A 81 -20.91 4.07 1.95
C MET A 81 -20.52 4.68 3.30
N GLY A 82 -19.22 4.73 3.61
CA GLY A 82 -18.72 5.24 4.89
C GLY A 82 -18.80 4.24 6.05
N TYR A 83 -19.15 2.97 5.80
CA TYR A 83 -19.20 1.91 6.81
C TYR A 83 -18.33 0.72 6.46
N ASN A 84 -17.82 0.02 7.48
CA ASN A 84 -17.14 -1.26 7.28
C ASN A 84 -18.16 -2.31 6.83
N SER A 85 -17.82 -3.09 5.80
CA SER A 85 -18.70 -4.16 5.34
C SER A 85 -18.82 -5.26 6.40
N PHE A 86 -20.04 -5.70 6.67
CA PHE A 86 -20.33 -6.79 7.58
C PHE A 86 -20.58 -8.07 6.79
N SER A 87 -20.03 -9.20 7.23
CA SER A 87 -20.34 -10.51 6.66
C SER A 87 -20.46 -11.56 7.74
N ALA A 88 -21.51 -12.39 7.66
CA ALA A 88 -21.75 -13.49 8.58
C ALA A 88 -22.54 -14.61 7.90
N ASN A 89 -22.32 -15.84 8.34
CA ASN A 89 -23.06 -17.00 7.88
C ASN A 89 -24.21 -17.32 8.84
N TYR A 90 -25.39 -17.57 8.29
CA TYR A 90 -26.59 -17.92 9.04
C TYR A 90 -27.17 -19.23 8.52
N ASN A 91 -27.87 -19.92 9.41
CA ASN A 91 -28.62 -21.14 9.11
C ASN A 91 -30.06 -20.96 9.60
N PHE A 92 -31.02 -21.38 8.80
CA PHE A 92 -32.43 -21.36 9.16
C PHE A 92 -32.79 -22.34 10.28
N GLY A 93 -31.96 -23.37 10.51
CA GLY A 93 -32.33 -24.50 11.37
C GLY A 93 -33.61 -25.16 10.86
N ASP A 94 -34.55 -25.44 11.77
CA ASP A 94 -35.87 -25.98 11.47
C ASP A 94 -36.91 -24.90 11.13
N SER A 95 -36.56 -23.61 11.23
CA SER A 95 -37.51 -22.51 10.99
C SER A 95 -37.63 -22.16 9.51
N LYS A 96 -38.83 -21.73 9.12
CA LYS A 96 -39.10 -21.14 7.78
C LYS A 96 -38.92 -19.62 7.76
N SER A 97 -38.80 -18.98 8.91
CA SER A 97 -38.55 -17.54 9.01
C SER A 97 -37.42 -17.27 9.99
N LEU A 98 -36.45 -16.45 9.59
CA LEU A 98 -35.35 -16.02 10.43
C LEU A 98 -35.36 -14.50 10.53
N GLU A 99 -35.64 -14.00 11.74
CA GLU A 99 -35.47 -12.59 12.08
C GLU A 99 -34.11 -12.40 12.74
N LEU A 100 -33.29 -11.57 12.12
CA LEU A 100 -31.97 -11.22 12.61
C LEU A 100 -32.08 -10.02 13.54
N ASN A 101 -31.33 -10.06 14.64
CA ASN A 101 -31.13 -8.91 15.50
C ASN A 101 -30.52 -7.74 14.71
N ALA A 102 -30.63 -6.54 15.25
CA ALA A 102 -30.06 -5.35 14.63
C ALA A 102 -28.55 -5.53 14.37
N ILE A 103 -28.15 -5.45 13.11
CA ILE A 103 -26.77 -5.57 12.68
C ILE A 103 -26.14 -4.20 12.74
N GLU A 104 -25.15 -4.05 13.61
CA GLU A 104 -24.43 -2.79 13.80
C GLU A 104 -23.28 -2.67 12.79
N LEU A 105 -23.36 -1.69 11.89
CA LEU A 105 -22.27 -1.29 11.03
C LEU A 105 -21.39 -0.27 11.76
N LYS A 106 -20.10 -0.57 11.83
CA LYS A 106 -19.12 0.37 12.35
C LYS A 106 -18.78 1.37 11.25
N PHE A 107 -18.82 2.67 11.58
CA PHE A 107 -18.36 3.71 10.67
C PHE A 107 -16.94 3.37 10.21
N ALA A 108 -16.75 3.24 8.90
CA ALA A 108 -15.45 3.19 8.28
C ALA A 108 -14.95 4.63 8.27
N GLY A 109 -14.48 5.09 9.44
CA GLY A 109 -13.60 6.23 9.50
C GLY A 109 -12.39 5.85 8.67
N ASN A 110 -12.40 6.27 7.40
CA ASN A 110 -11.23 6.21 6.56
C ASN A 110 -10.18 7.14 7.19
N MET A 111 -9.47 6.66 8.21
CA MET A 111 -8.02 6.79 8.13
C MET A 111 -7.67 5.95 6.92
N LEU A 112 -7.61 6.61 5.77
CA LEU A 112 -6.84 6.11 4.64
C LEU A 112 -5.59 5.54 5.28
N LYS A 113 -5.38 4.22 5.17
CA LYS A 113 -4.05 3.70 5.42
C LYS A 113 -3.19 4.56 4.53
N GLU A 114 -2.40 5.42 5.16
CA GLU A 114 -1.33 6.13 4.52
C GLU A 114 -0.71 5.09 3.62
N VAL A 115 -0.77 5.32 2.31
CA VAL A 115 0.06 4.56 1.42
C VAL A 115 1.44 4.90 1.97
N GLU A 116 2.03 3.98 2.73
CA GLU A 116 3.47 3.89 2.85
C GLU A 116 3.91 3.65 1.40
N ILE A 117 3.96 4.74 0.64
CA ILE A 117 5.01 4.89 -0.32
C ILE A 117 6.21 4.77 0.61
N LYS A 118 6.78 3.57 0.71
CA LYS A 118 8.20 3.44 0.98
C LYS A 118 8.83 4.17 -0.18
N SER A 119 8.82 5.51 -0.09
CA SER A 119 9.35 6.41 -1.09
C SER A 119 10.74 5.89 -1.28
N LYS A 120 11.03 5.41 -2.50
CA LYS A 120 12.41 5.16 -2.87
C LYS A 120 13.17 6.39 -2.39
N PRO A 121 14.17 6.23 -1.51
CA PRO A 121 14.86 7.37 -0.93
C PRO A 121 15.22 8.31 -2.08
N ASN A 122 14.88 9.59 -1.94
CA ASN A 122 15.11 10.55 -3.02
C ASN A 122 16.58 10.44 -3.43
N PRO A 123 16.88 9.99 -4.67
CA PRO A 123 18.24 9.63 -5.04
C PRO A 123 19.18 10.84 -5.05
N ILE A 124 18.63 12.03 -5.34
CA ILE A 124 19.39 13.26 -5.51
C ILE A 124 18.62 14.42 -4.87
N ARG A 125 19.30 15.22 -4.06
CA ARG A 125 18.82 16.49 -3.53
C ARG A 125 19.77 17.59 -3.94
N ILE A 126 19.30 18.49 -4.80
CA ILE A 126 20.05 19.67 -5.24
C ILE A 126 19.76 20.81 -4.26
N MET A 127 20.83 21.33 -3.68
CA MET A 127 20.85 22.53 -2.85
C MET A 127 21.62 23.62 -3.59
N GLN A 128 21.68 24.84 -3.06
CA GLN A 128 22.30 25.97 -3.74
C GLN A 128 23.76 25.70 -4.15
N ASP A 129 24.57 25.17 -3.23
CA ASP A 129 26.01 24.90 -3.46
C ASP A 129 26.36 23.41 -3.29
N THR A 130 25.36 22.54 -3.19
CA THR A 130 25.60 21.13 -2.84
C THR A 130 24.63 20.22 -3.57
N VAL A 131 25.16 19.20 -4.22
CA VAL A 131 24.36 18.08 -4.74
C VAL A 131 24.56 16.89 -3.81
N GLU A 132 23.49 16.47 -3.14
CA GLU A 132 23.47 15.33 -2.23
C GLU A 132 22.89 14.11 -2.93
N TYR A 133 23.67 13.03 -2.98
CA TYR A 133 23.28 11.72 -3.48
C TYR A 133 23.02 10.78 -2.30
N ASN A 134 21.85 10.13 -2.30
CA ASN A 134 21.48 9.20 -1.25
C ASN A 134 21.94 7.79 -1.59
N ALA A 135 22.89 7.23 -0.83
CA ALA A 135 23.44 5.90 -1.10
C ALA A 135 22.37 4.80 -1.04
N ALA A 136 21.30 4.98 -0.25
CA ALA A 136 20.21 4.00 -0.14
C ALA A 136 19.34 3.91 -1.40
N ALA A 137 19.48 4.85 -2.34
CA ALA A 137 18.76 4.84 -3.61
C ALA A 137 19.49 4.04 -4.72
N TYR A 138 20.72 3.60 -4.46
CA TYR A 138 21.58 2.90 -5.39
C TYR A 138 21.88 1.48 -4.89
N GLN A 139 22.26 0.60 -5.81
CA GLN A 139 22.55 -0.78 -5.47
C GLN A 139 23.99 -0.87 -4.97
N VAL A 140 24.16 -1.30 -3.71
CA VAL A 140 25.46 -1.56 -3.09
C VAL A 140 25.60 -3.06 -2.89
N LEU A 141 26.55 -3.67 -3.58
CA LEU A 141 26.90 -5.09 -3.44
C LEU A 141 27.92 -5.30 -2.31
N GLU A 142 28.04 -6.54 -1.87
CA GLU A 142 29.05 -6.93 -0.89
C GLU A 142 30.45 -6.85 -1.54
N GLY A 143 31.32 -6.02 -0.97
CA GLY A 143 32.66 -5.74 -1.52
C GLY A 143 32.77 -4.41 -2.27
N ASP A 144 31.66 -3.72 -2.56
CA ASP A 144 31.70 -2.42 -3.23
C ASP A 144 32.42 -1.38 -2.35
N ASN A 145 33.30 -0.61 -2.98
CA ASN A 145 33.93 0.56 -2.38
C ASN A 145 33.17 1.84 -2.74
N VAL A 146 33.50 2.95 -2.09
CA VAL A 146 32.84 4.25 -2.33
C VAL A 146 33.01 4.72 -3.78
N ALA A 147 34.14 4.43 -4.41
CA ALA A 147 34.33 4.80 -5.82
C ALA A 147 33.35 4.08 -6.75
N ASP A 148 33.05 2.80 -6.50
CA ASP A 148 32.07 2.03 -7.27
C ASP A 148 30.64 2.53 -7.05
N LEU A 149 30.32 3.02 -5.84
CA LEU A 149 29.07 3.72 -5.58
C LEU A 149 28.99 5.05 -6.36
N ILE A 150 30.07 5.82 -6.40
CA ILE A 150 30.12 7.12 -7.09
C ILE A 150 29.90 6.97 -8.60
N LYS A 151 30.38 5.89 -9.22
CA LYS A 151 30.14 5.60 -10.66
C LYS A 151 28.65 5.51 -11.02
N GLN A 152 27.78 5.21 -10.06
CA GLN A 152 26.33 5.14 -10.28
C GLN A 152 25.64 6.51 -10.23
N PHE A 153 26.34 7.56 -9.77
CA PHE A 153 25.77 8.89 -9.63
C PHE A 153 25.82 9.67 -10.95
N PRO A 154 24.71 10.29 -11.38
CA PRO A 154 24.70 11.08 -12.60
C PRO A 154 25.56 12.34 -12.44
N GLY A 155 26.36 12.63 -13.46
CA GLY A 155 27.25 13.80 -13.49
C GLY A 155 28.56 13.62 -12.73
N LEU A 156 28.84 12.41 -12.23
CA LEU A 156 30.12 12.03 -11.65
C LEU A 156 30.80 10.97 -12.50
N GLU A 157 32.10 11.14 -12.69
CA GLU A 157 32.96 10.25 -13.44
C GLU A 157 34.08 9.77 -12.53
N VAL A 158 34.37 8.48 -12.58
CA VAL A 158 35.49 7.87 -11.85
C VAL A 158 36.34 7.13 -12.87
N ASP A 159 37.61 7.49 -12.96
CA ASP A 159 38.55 6.80 -13.85
C ASP A 159 39.13 5.52 -13.24
N ASP A 160 39.97 4.81 -14.00
CA ASP A 160 40.60 3.55 -13.57
C ASP A 160 41.58 3.72 -12.40
N GLU A 161 42.02 4.95 -12.13
CA GLU A 161 42.86 5.30 -10.98
C GLU A 161 42.05 5.80 -9.78
N TYR A 162 40.71 5.73 -9.84
CA TYR A 162 39.79 6.24 -8.84
C TYR A 162 39.81 7.77 -8.65
N ASN A 163 40.24 8.54 -9.66
CA ASN A 163 40.06 9.99 -9.63
C ASN A 163 38.59 10.32 -9.95
N VAL A 164 37.99 11.19 -9.13
CA VAL A 164 36.59 11.58 -9.26
C VAL A 164 36.49 12.95 -9.92
N LYS A 165 35.68 13.05 -10.97
CA LYS A 165 35.40 14.31 -11.69
C LYS A 165 33.91 14.61 -11.71
N THR A 166 33.56 15.89 -11.68
CA THR A 166 32.21 16.36 -11.99
C THR A 166 32.28 17.50 -12.99
N MET A 167 31.45 17.47 -14.02
CA MET A 167 31.41 18.53 -15.04
C MET A 167 32.81 18.92 -15.57
N GLY A 168 33.71 17.94 -15.72
CA GLY A 168 35.09 18.15 -16.17
C GLY A 168 36.08 18.71 -15.14
N LYS A 169 35.67 18.95 -13.88
CA LYS A 169 36.54 19.41 -12.79
C LYS A 169 36.87 18.28 -11.80
N ASP A 170 38.14 18.20 -11.38
CA ASP A 170 38.61 17.23 -10.40
C ASP A 170 38.13 17.52 -8.98
N MET A 171 37.83 16.46 -8.23
CA MET A 171 37.59 16.52 -6.78
C MET A 171 38.93 16.61 -6.05
N VAL A 172 39.24 17.78 -5.50
CA VAL A 172 40.53 18.06 -4.86
C VAL A 172 40.49 18.06 -3.34
N LYS A 173 39.28 18.13 -2.76
CA LYS A 173 39.07 18.16 -1.30
C LYS A 173 38.11 17.05 -0.88
N LEU A 174 38.39 16.45 0.28
CA LEU A 174 37.55 15.42 0.88
C LEU A 174 37.16 15.80 2.31
N ARG A 175 35.87 15.68 2.61
CA ARG A 175 35.32 15.71 3.96
C ARG A 175 34.68 14.38 4.31
N VAL A 176 34.72 14.03 5.59
CA VAL A 176 33.99 12.89 6.14
C VAL A 176 33.15 13.39 7.30
N ASP A 177 31.84 13.19 7.23
CA ASP A 177 30.86 13.70 8.20
C ASP A 177 31.01 15.22 8.46
N GLY A 178 31.34 15.97 7.41
CA GLY A 178 31.55 17.43 7.47
C GLY A 178 32.88 17.87 8.09
N LYS A 179 33.75 16.94 8.50
CA LYS A 179 35.11 17.24 8.96
C LYS A 179 36.10 17.15 7.82
N ASP A 180 37.01 18.11 7.73
CA ASP A 180 38.08 18.07 6.75
C ASP A 180 38.96 16.84 6.95
N PHE A 181 39.05 16.04 5.89
CA PHE A 181 39.94 14.90 5.84
C PHE A 181 41.09 15.26 4.91
N PHE A 182 42.10 15.93 5.49
CA PHE A 182 43.29 16.38 4.79
C PHE A 182 44.22 15.21 4.50
N THR A 183 43.82 14.37 3.55
CA THR A 183 44.73 13.47 2.85
C THR A 183 45.00 14.06 1.48
N SER A 184 46.26 14.03 1.04
CA SER A 184 46.65 14.47 -0.31
C SER A 184 46.06 13.61 -1.43
N ASN A 185 45.27 12.58 -1.09
CA ASN A 185 44.85 11.55 -2.02
C ASN A 185 43.41 11.08 -1.76
N VAL A 186 42.44 11.78 -2.36
CA VAL A 186 41.01 11.44 -2.33
C VAL A 186 40.78 10.01 -2.83
N LYS A 187 41.49 9.62 -3.91
CA LYS A 187 41.40 8.28 -4.53
C LYS A 187 41.77 7.13 -3.60
N ASP A 188 42.79 7.29 -2.76
CA ASP A 188 43.23 6.25 -1.83
C ASP A 188 42.19 5.97 -0.75
N PHE A 189 41.39 6.99 -0.40
CA PHE A 189 40.37 6.87 0.61
C PHE A 189 39.11 6.20 0.06
N ILE A 190 38.60 6.67 -1.08
CA ILE A 190 37.35 6.15 -1.65
C ILE A 190 37.48 4.72 -2.20
N SER A 191 38.69 4.30 -2.59
CA SER A 191 38.97 2.93 -3.05
C SER A 191 39.02 1.92 -1.89
N LYS A 192 39.37 2.37 -0.68
CA LYS A 192 39.49 1.50 0.52
C LYS A 192 38.25 1.54 1.42
N LEU A 193 37.43 2.58 1.30
CA LEU A 193 36.24 2.74 2.12
C LEU A 193 35.09 1.88 1.58
N PRO A 194 34.48 0.99 2.39
CA PRO A 194 33.34 0.21 1.94
C PRO A 194 32.11 1.09 1.69
N ALA A 195 31.43 0.93 0.56
CA ALA A 195 30.21 1.67 0.22
C ALA A 195 29.07 1.41 1.23
N ALA A 196 29.06 0.23 1.84
CA ALA A 196 28.04 -0.17 2.81
C ALA A 196 27.92 0.77 4.03
N ILE A 197 28.99 1.47 4.38
CA ILE A 197 29.00 2.38 5.54
C ILE A 197 28.53 3.79 5.21
N VAL A 198 28.39 4.11 3.92
CA VAL A 198 28.01 5.44 3.44
C VAL A 198 26.48 5.58 3.51
N ALA A 199 26.02 6.66 4.11
CA ALA A 199 24.63 7.07 4.06
C ALA A 199 24.37 7.97 2.85
N LYS A 200 25.25 8.96 2.63
CA LYS A 200 25.10 9.97 1.58
C LYS A 200 26.44 10.46 1.07
N ILE A 201 26.47 10.90 -0.17
CA ILE A 201 27.62 11.57 -0.79
C ILE A 201 27.19 12.96 -1.20
N GLN A 202 27.99 13.96 -0.89
CA GLN A 202 27.71 15.36 -1.21
C GLN A 202 28.84 15.91 -2.07
N VAL A 203 28.48 16.52 -3.20
CA VAL A 203 29.40 17.30 -4.03
C VAL A 203 29.14 18.76 -3.71
N ILE A 204 30.15 19.44 -3.18
CA ILE A 204 30.07 20.81 -2.67
C ILE A 204 30.93 21.72 -3.55
N ASP A 205 30.38 22.86 -3.91
CA ASP A 205 31.10 23.95 -4.55
C ASP A 205 31.77 24.81 -3.47
N ASP A 206 33.07 24.61 -3.29
CA ASP A 206 33.87 25.28 -2.26
C ASP A 206 34.60 26.51 -2.83
N PHE A 207 34.19 27.68 -2.35
CA PHE A 207 34.75 28.99 -2.70
C PHE A 207 35.90 29.41 -1.76
N GLY A 208 36.35 28.52 -0.87
CA GLY A 208 37.44 28.76 0.07
C GLY A 208 36.97 29.20 1.45
N ASP A 209 37.87 29.13 2.43
CA ASP A 209 37.55 29.32 3.85
C ASP A 209 37.03 30.73 4.17
N GLU A 210 37.56 31.74 3.47
CA GLU A 210 37.10 33.12 3.61
C GLU A 210 35.66 33.31 3.11
N ALA A 211 35.29 32.67 1.99
CA ALA A 211 33.93 32.69 1.48
C ALA A 211 32.96 31.90 2.38
N ASN A 212 33.43 30.78 2.94
CA ASN A 212 32.67 29.98 3.91
C ASN A 212 32.40 30.75 5.21
N PHE A 213 33.29 31.68 5.60
CA PHE A 213 33.15 32.49 6.80
C PHE A 213 32.38 33.80 6.57
N THR A 214 32.63 34.49 5.46
CA THR A 214 32.06 35.82 5.16
C THR A 214 30.75 35.75 4.36
N GLY A 215 30.46 34.61 3.72
CA GLY A 215 29.36 34.44 2.76
C GLY A 215 29.61 35.10 1.40
N ILE A 216 30.76 35.74 1.21
CA ILE A 216 31.12 36.44 -0.03
C ILE A 216 31.89 35.47 -0.93
N LYS A 217 31.26 35.06 -2.03
CA LYS A 217 31.85 34.12 -3.00
C LYS A 217 32.59 34.89 -4.09
N ILE A 218 33.91 34.72 -4.17
CA ILE A 218 34.75 35.39 -5.17
C ILE A 218 35.55 34.32 -5.92
N GLY A 219 35.47 34.32 -7.25
CA GLY A 219 36.22 33.39 -8.12
C GLY A 219 35.48 32.10 -8.46
N GLU A 220 36.21 31.17 -9.09
CA GLU A 220 35.67 29.85 -9.44
C GLU A 220 35.70 28.88 -8.26
N PRO A 221 34.62 28.14 -7.98
CA PRO A 221 34.62 27.17 -6.90
C PRO A 221 35.49 25.97 -7.25
N THR A 222 36.22 25.50 -6.24
CA THR A 222 36.84 24.17 -6.25
C THR A 222 35.79 23.13 -5.89
N LYS A 223 35.88 21.94 -6.47
CA LYS A 223 34.93 20.87 -6.18
C LYS A 223 35.42 20.04 -5.00
N MET A 224 34.54 19.86 -4.03
CA MET A 224 34.78 19.10 -2.80
C MET A 224 33.81 17.93 -2.69
N LEU A 225 34.33 16.78 -2.27
CA LEU A 225 33.53 15.60 -1.96
C LEU A 225 33.35 15.50 -0.44
N ASN A 226 32.12 15.37 0.05
CA ASN A 226 31.83 15.06 1.44
C ASN A 226 31.11 13.71 1.56
N ILE A 227 31.69 12.79 2.33
CA ILE A 227 31.16 11.46 2.59
C ILE A 227 30.46 11.47 3.94
N VAL A 228 29.15 11.20 3.96
CA VAL A 228 28.37 11.09 5.19
C VAL A 228 28.17 9.62 5.51
N THR A 229 28.63 9.19 6.67
CA THR A 229 28.52 7.80 7.13
C THR A 229 27.17 7.52 7.78
N LYS A 230 26.78 6.24 7.84
CA LYS A 230 25.58 5.80 8.55
C LYS A 230 25.75 6.03 10.07
N PRO A 231 24.66 6.39 10.79
CA PRO A 231 24.71 6.58 12.23
C PRO A 231 25.33 5.36 12.94
N GLY A 232 26.33 5.61 13.79
CA GLY A 232 27.03 4.56 14.55
C GLY A 232 28.22 3.90 13.84
N MET A 233 28.48 4.22 12.56
CA MET A 233 29.64 3.72 11.81
C MET A 233 30.86 4.66 11.84
N ASN A 234 30.75 5.82 12.49
CA ASN A 234 31.82 6.81 12.62
C ASN A 234 32.78 6.57 13.80
N LYS A 235 32.61 5.48 14.55
CA LYS A 235 33.48 5.12 15.69
C LYS A 235 34.39 3.97 15.27
N GLY A 236 35.63 4.30 14.93
CA GLY A 236 36.69 3.30 14.87
C GLY A 236 36.79 2.61 16.24
N LYS A 237 36.83 1.27 16.24
CA LYS A 237 37.37 0.53 17.37
C LYS A 237 38.90 0.56 17.30
#